data_AF-A0A5K1AUM8-F1
#
_entry.id   AF-A0A5K1AUM8-F1
#
_cell.length_a   1.000
_cell.length_b   1.000
_cell.length_c   1.000
_cell.angle_alpha   90.00
_cell.angle_beta   90.00
_cell.angle_gamma   90.00
#
_symmetry.space_group_name_H-M   'P 1'
#
loop_
_entity.id
_entity.type
_entity.pdbx_description
1 polymer ?
#
loop_
_entity_poly.entity_id
_entity_poly.type
_entity_poly.pdbx_seq_one_letter_code
_entity_poly.pdbx_strand_id
1 'polypeptide(L)' 'LIKRREALVYNTPAGHVTRDIREGVAKLGDLRFKVLDSAGLETASSPVDILMRTSEMTRKVLPKSAAAIFLIDA' A
#
# COMPACT_ATOMS: atom_id res chain seq x y z
N LEU A 1 1.72 -3.34 13.58
CA LEU A 1 1.81 -1.87 13.49
C LEU A 1 3.20 -1.45 13.92
N ILE A 2 4.03 -1.08 12.94
CA ILE A 2 5.46 -0.87 13.09
C ILE A 2 5.67 0.41 13.91
N LYS A 3 6.33 0.30 15.08
CA LYS A 3 6.64 1.41 16.01
C LYS A 3 7.68 2.41 15.47
N ARG A 4 7.82 2.54 14.15
CA ARG A 4 8.65 3.55 13.48
C ARG A 4 7.90 4.05 12.26
N ARG A 5 7.72 5.36 12.18
CA ARG A 5 7.23 6.09 11.00
C ARG A 5 8.19 5.84 9.83
N GLU A 6 8.00 4.74 9.09
CA GLU A 6 8.59 4.57 7.76
C GLU A 6 7.56 4.79 6.64
N ALA A 7 6.26 4.70 6.97
CA ALA A 7 5.26 5.37 6.16
C ALA A 7 5.43 6.88 6.37
N LEU A 8 6.07 7.55 5.42
CA LEU A 8 5.93 8.99 5.23
C LEU A 8 4.44 9.30 5.09
N VAL A 9 3.79 9.58 6.21
CA VAL A 9 2.45 10.16 6.24
C VAL A 9 2.62 11.60 5.78
N TYR A 10 2.57 11.81 4.46
CA TYR A 10 2.44 13.14 3.88
C TYR A 10 1.03 13.63 4.20
N ASN A 11 0.91 14.35 5.30
CA ASN A 11 -0.32 15.03 5.70
C ASN A 11 -0.43 16.40 5.01
N THR A 12 -0.38 16.41 3.67
CA THR A 12 -0.73 17.58 2.86
C THR A 12 -1.69 17.14 1.75
N PRO A 13 -2.88 17.74 1.59
CA PRO A 13 -3.91 17.29 0.65
C PRO A 13 -3.56 17.43 -0.85
N ALA A 14 -2.28 17.65 -1.19
CA ALA A 14 -1.81 17.90 -2.54
C ALA A 14 -0.45 17.22 -2.86
N GLY A 15 0.12 16.44 -1.94
CA GLY A 15 1.42 15.80 -2.14
C GLY A 15 1.26 14.40 -2.74
N HIS A 16 1.63 14.23 -4.02
CA HIS A 16 1.83 12.96 -4.73
C HIS A 16 1.50 11.71 -3.91
N VAL A 17 0.25 11.25 -4.01
CA VAL A 17 -0.20 9.94 -3.51
C VAL A 17 0.86 8.90 -3.90
N THR A 18 1.24 8.02 -2.96
CA THR A 18 2.16 6.92 -3.22
C THR A 18 1.57 6.05 -4.32
N ARG A 19 1.95 6.27 -5.58
CA ARG A 19 1.43 5.58 -6.76
C ARG A 19 2.29 4.36 -7.13
N ASP A 20 3.15 3.90 -6.23
CA ASP A 20 4.06 2.79 -6.44
C ASP A 20 3.99 1.84 -5.23
N ILE A 21 4.39 0.58 -5.40
CA ILE A 21 4.49 -0.37 -4.29
C ILE A 21 5.80 -0.12 -3.55
N ARG A 22 5.72 0.09 -2.24
CA ARG A 22 6.91 0.25 -1.37
C ARG A 22 7.18 -1.03 -0.60
N GLU A 23 8.39 -1.55 -0.71
CA GLU A 23 8.85 -2.68 0.11
C GLU A 23 9.45 -2.17 1.42
N GLY A 24 9.15 -2.85 2.52
CA GLY A 24 9.73 -2.59 3.84
C GLY A 24 9.81 -3.85 4.69
N VAL A 25 10.35 -3.72 5.90
CA VAL A 25 10.40 -4.82 6.89
C VAL A 25 9.45 -4.52 8.04
N ALA A 26 8.48 -5.41 8.24
CA ALA A 26 7.51 -5.34 9.33
C ALA A 26 7.84 -6.32 10.45
N LYS A 27 7.39 -5.99 11.66
CA LYS A 27 7.48 -6.85 12.84
C LYS A 27 6.11 -6.96 13.53
N LEU A 28 5.71 -8.17 13.89
CA LEU A 28 4.51 -8.46 14.70
C LEU A 28 4.83 -9.57 15.71
N GLY A 29 4.89 -9.23 17.00
CA GLY A 29 5.42 -10.15 18.00
C GLY A 29 6.86 -10.54 17.64
N ASP A 30 7.12 -11.84 17.56
CA ASP A 30 8.42 -12.39 17.13
C ASP A 30 8.54 -12.59 15.61
N LEU A 31 7.46 -12.38 14.86
CA LEU A 31 7.48 -12.48 13.40
C LEU A 31 8.14 -11.25 12.78
N ARG A 32 9.02 -11.49 11.80
CA ARG A 32 9.59 -10.49 10.91
C ARG A 32 9.30 -10.90 9.47
N PHE A 33 8.79 -9.98 8.68
CA PHE A 33 8.39 -10.27 7.31
C PHE A 33 8.53 -9.04 6.43
N LYS A 34 8.66 -9.27 5.13
CA LYS A 34 8.60 -8.21 4.13
C LYS A 34 7.15 -7.72 4.04
N VAL A 35 6.96 -6.41 4.05
CA VAL A 35 5.67 -5.78 3.78
C VAL A 35 5.76 -5.07 2.44
N LEU A 36 4.70 -5.21 1.63
CA LEU A 36 4.51 -4.48 0.39
C LEU A 36 3.34 -3.52 0.64
N ASP A 37 3.64 -2.24 0.74
CA ASP A 37 2.65 -1.18 0.91
C ASP A 37 2.19 -0.73 -0.47
N SER A 38 0.91 -0.96 -0.80
CA SER A 38 0.33 -0.54 -2.07
C SER A 38 -0.15 0.90 -2.01
N ALA A 39 -0.33 1.53 -3.16
CA ALA A 39 -1.22 2.67 -3.26
C ALA A 39 -2.60 2.31 -2.66
N GLY A 40 -3.31 3.28 -2.08
CA GLY A 40 -4.71 3.09 -1.73
C GLY A 40 -5.51 2.66 -2.96
N LEU A 41 -6.55 1.85 -2.77
CA LEU A 41 -7.45 1.50 -3.87
C LEU A 41 -8.16 2.79 -4.31
N GLU A 42 -7.86 3.21 -5.52
CA GLU A 42 -8.41 4.42 -6.10
C GLU A 42 -9.92 4.27 -6.30
N THR A 43 -10.67 5.33 -6.04
CA THR A 43 -12.13 5.32 -6.22
C THR A 43 -12.51 5.59 -7.67
N ALA A 44 -13.77 5.38 -8.03
CA ALA A 44 -14.29 5.67 -9.38
C ALA A 44 -14.13 7.14 -9.82
N SER A 45 -13.83 8.04 -8.89
CA SER A 45 -13.53 9.45 -9.16
C SER A 45 -12.10 9.69 -9.66
N SER A 46 -11.20 8.70 -9.55
CA SER A 46 -9.83 8.80 -10.02
C SER A 46 -9.76 8.60 -11.54
N PRO A 47 -8.85 9.30 -12.26
CA PRO A 47 -8.64 9.06 -13.68
C PRO A 47 -8.40 7.57 -13.98
N VAL A 48 -9.06 7.06 -15.03
CA VAL A 48 -9.06 5.63 -15.41
C VAL A 48 -7.64 5.07 -15.52
N ASP A 49 -6.70 5.84 -16.06
CA ASP A 49 -5.29 5.42 -16.21
C ASP A 49 -4.60 5.15 -14.87
N ILE A 50 -4.92 5.94 -13.84
CA ILE A 50 -4.34 5.78 -12.50
C ILE A 50 -4.93 4.53 -11.84
N LEU A 51 -6.25 4.37 -11.90
CA LEU A 51 -6.95 3.20 -11.37
C LEU A 51 -6.42 1.91 -12.00
N MET A 52 -6.26 1.87 -13.32
CA MET A 52 -5.71 0.72 -14.04
C MET A 52 -4.26 0.44 -13.61
N ARG A 53 -3.42 1.48 -13.52
CA ARG A 53 -2.01 1.32 -13.13
C ARG A 53 -1.87 0.76 -11.71
N THR A 54 -2.56 1.32 -10.72
CA THR A 54 -2.47 0.88 -9.32
C THR A 54 -3.08 -0.51 -9.11
N SER A 55 -4.16 -0.83 -9.83
CA SER A 55 -4.76 -2.17 -9.83
C SER A 55 -3.80 -3.23 -10.40
N GLU A 56 -3.14 -2.93 -11.54
CA GLU A 56 -2.19 -3.84 -12.17
C GLU A 56 -0.95 -4.08 -11.31
N MET A 57 -0.45 -3.06 -10.62
CA MET A 57 0.66 -3.24 -9.67
C MET A 57 0.26 -4.16 -8.52
N THR A 58 -0.91 -3.95 -7.93
CA THR A 58 -1.44 -4.79 -6.84
C THR A 58 -1.64 -6.23 -7.30
N ARG A 59 -2.20 -6.43 -8.51
CA ARG A 59 -2.40 -7.75 -9.13
C ARG A 59 -1.10 -8.52 -9.34
N LYS A 60 0.03 -7.84 -9.58
CA LYS A 60 1.35 -8.48 -9.76
C LYS A 60 1.97 -9.00 -8.45
N VAL A 61 1.66 -8.38 -7.32
CA VAL A 61 2.25 -8.74 -6.02
C VAL A 61 1.38 -9.71 -5.22
N LEU A 62 0.06 -9.66 -5.40
CA LEU A 62 -0.87 -10.53 -4.67
C LEU A 62 -0.52 -12.03 -4.78
N PRO A 63 -0.25 -12.61 -5.97
CA PRO A 63 0.06 -14.03 -6.09
C PRO A 63 1.39 -14.45 -5.43
N LYS A 64 2.29 -13.50 -5.15
CA LYS A 64 3.60 -13.73 -4.54
C LYS A 64 3.59 -13.45 -3.04
N SER A 65 2.48 -12.94 -2.51
CA SER A 65 2.34 -12.56 -1.11
C SER A 65 1.80 -13.73 -0.30
N ALA A 66 2.35 -13.93 0.90
CA ALA A 66 1.87 -14.98 1.81
C ALA A 66 0.48 -14.66 2.40
N ALA A 67 0.16 -13.38 2.53
CA ALA A 67 -1.14 -12.88 2.99
C ALA A 67 -1.39 -11.47 2.42
N ALA A 68 -2.65 -11.07 2.37
CA ALA A 68 -3.07 -9.71 2.06
C ALA A 68 -3.88 -9.14 3.22
N ILE A 69 -3.63 -7.87 3.56
CA ILE A 69 -4.39 -7.14 4.58
C ILE A 69 -5.26 -6.14 3.84
N PHE A 70 -6.58 -6.33 3.91
CA PHE A 70 -7.54 -5.39 3.34
C PHE A 70 -8.03 -4.46 4.45
N LEU A 71 -7.69 -3.18 4.36
CA LEU A 71 -8.08 -2.16 5.33
C LEU A 71 -9.37 -1.50 4.87
N ILE A 72 -10.36 -1.46 5.76
CA ILE A 72 -11.64 -0.79 5.56
C ILE A 72 -11.78 0.23 6.68
N ASP A 73 -12.26 1.43 6.36
CA ASP A 73 -12.61 2.43 7.37
C ASP A 73 -13.96 2.08 8.02
N ALA A 74 -14.11 2.39 9.31
CA ALA A 74 -15.28 2.03 10.10
C ALA A 74 -16.44 3.04 9.95
#